data_AF-A0A944YJE1-F1
#
_entry.id   AF-A0A944YJE1-F1
#
_cell.length_a   1.000
_cell.length_b   1.000
_cell.length_c   1.000
_cell.angle_alpha   90.00
_cell.angle_beta   90.00
_cell.angle_gamma   90.00
#
_symmetry.space_group_name_H-M   'P 1'
#
loop_
_entity.id
_entity.type
_entity.pdbx_description
1 polymer ?
#
loop_
_entity_poly.entity_id
_entity_poly.type
_entity_poly.pdbx_seq_one_letter_code
_entity_poly.pdbx_strand_id
1 'polypeptide(L)'
;FRSIKAIPKVTYPWLVNVLKAGEYRFTLRQWPKEADKTIVGVKARIKIAGLEEEAVIKDGSKEINFTLTLPSGITELWTYIYNQQGQVGGAYFTEVEKL
;
A
#
# COMPACT_ATOMS: atom_id res chain seq x y z
N PHE A 1 26.13 -6.35 9.18
CA PHE A 1 24.71 -6.39 8.78
C PHE A 1 23.97 -5.15 9.32
N ARG A 2 24.07 -3.99 8.66
CA ARG A 2 23.47 -2.69 9.08
C ARG A 2 22.23 -2.29 8.26
N SER A 3 21.80 -3.16 7.35
CA SER A 3 20.90 -2.83 6.23
C SER A 3 19.40 -2.79 6.58
N ILE A 4 19.01 -3.20 7.79
CA ILE A 4 17.59 -3.32 8.21
C ILE A 4 17.04 -1.98 8.76
N LYS A 5 17.89 -0.97 8.99
CA LYS A 5 17.47 0.35 9.51
C LYS A 5 17.10 1.37 8.42
N ALA A 6 17.35 1.07 7.15
CA ALA A 6 17.07 2.01 6.07
C ALA A 6 15.74 1.65 5.41
N ILE A 7 14.80 2.60 5.42
CA ILE A 7 13.62 2.53 4.56
C ILE A 7 14.13 2.71 3.12
N PRO A 8 13.99 1.72 2.22
CA PRO A 8 14.45 1.85 0.85
C PRO A 8 13.72 3.01 0.18
N LYS A 9 14.49 3.97 -0.33
CA LYS A 9 14.01 5.23 -0.92
C LYS A 9 13.26 5.02 -2.24
N VAL A 10 13.39 3.84 -2.84
CA VAL A 10 12.81 3.45 -4.13
C VAL A 10 12.04 2.15 -3.93
N THR A 11 10.74 2.19 -4.15
CA THR A 11 9.89 1.01 -4.30
C THR A 11 9.70 0.76 -5.79
N TYR A 12 9.67 -0.51 -6.19
CA TYR A 12 9.28 -0.91 -7.54
C TYR A 12 7.81 -1.31 -7.54
N PRO A 13 7.09 -1.16 -8.67
CA PRO A 13 5.71 -1.57 -8.75
C PRO A 13 5.60 -3.09 -8.75
N TRP A 14 4.46 -3.59 -8.28
CA TRP A 14 4.02 -4.93 -8.63
C TRP A 14 3.26 -4.90 -9.94
N LEU A 15 3.71 -5.69 -10.92
CA LEU A 15 2.97 -5.92 -12.14
C LEU A 15 1.85 -6.91 -11.83
N VAL A 16 0.60 -6.46 -12.01
CA VAL A 16 -0.60 -7.26 -11.71
C VAL A 16 -1.49 -7.30 -12.95
N ASN A 17 -2.20 -8.41 -13.11
CA ASN A 17 -3.20 -8.56 -14.16
C ASN A 17 -4.58 -8.66 -13.53
N VAL A 18 -5.39 -7.62 -13.69
CA VAL A 18 -6.78 -7.58 -13.21
C VAL A 18 -7.65 -8.37 -14.18
N LEU A 19 -8.02 -9.60 -13.80
CA LEU A 19 -8.77 -10.49 -14.70
C LEU A 19 -10.24 -10.07 -14.89
N LYS A 20 -10.83 -9.39 -13.91
CA LYS A 20 -12.23 -8.95 -13.95
C LYS A 20 -12.32 -7.49 -13.53
N ALA A 21 -13.01 -6.67 -14.32
CA ALA A 21 -13.36 -5.33 -13.88
C ALA A 21 -14.32 -5.39 -12.67
N GLY A 22 -14.26 -4.39 -11.80
CA GLY A 22 -15.12 -4.30 -10.62
C GLY A 22 -14.53 -3.48 -9.49
N GLU A 23 -15.23 -3.48 -8.36
CA GLU A 23 -14.79 -2.81 -7.14
C GLU A 23 -13.92 -3.75 -6.29
N TYR A 24 -12.83 -3.20 -5.77
CA TYR A 24 -11.85 -3.93 -4.97
C TYR A 24 -11.49 -3.15 -3.72
N ARG A 25 -11.34 -3.87 -2.62
CA ARG A 25 -10.75 -3.36 -1.39
C ARG A 25 -9.28 -3.76 -1.32
N PHE A 26 -8.41 -2.76 -1.20
CA PHE A 26 -6.99 -2.92 -0.95
C PHE A 26 -6.69 -2.60 0.50
N THR A 27 -6.03 -3.51 1.20
CA THR A 27 -5.59 -3.33 2.58
C THR A 27 -4.08 -3.23 2.61
N LEU A 28 -3.53 -2.06 2.90
CA LEU A 28 -2.08 -1.85 3.00
C LEU A 28 -1.63 -2.01 4.45
N ARG A 29 -0.53 -2.76 4.65
CA ARG A 29 0.15 -2.88 5.94
C ARG A 29 1.65 -2.74 5.79
N GLN A 30 2.29 -2.19 6.83
CA GLN A 30 3.75 -2.17 6.93
C GLN A 30 4.30 -3.49 7.46
N TRP A 31 3.55 -4.16 8.32
CA TRP A 31 3.94 -5.40 8.97
C TRP A 31 2.96 -6.51 8.57
N PRO A 32 3.39 -7.78 8.60
CA PRO A 32 2.46 -8.89 8.40
C PRO A 32 1.42 -8.88 9.53
N LYS A 33 0.23 -9.41 9.24
CA LYS A 33 -0.91 -9.40 10.18
C LYS A 33 -0.55 -10.04 11.52
N GLU A 34 0.27 -11.08 11.52
CA GLU A 34 0.68 -11.84 12.70
C GLU A 34 1.63 -11.05 13.62
N ALA A 35 2.31 -10.02 13.11
CA ALA A 35 3.24 -9.23 13.91
C ALA A 35 2.55 -8.28 14.89
N ASP A 36 1.26 -7.99 14.67
CA ASP A 36 0.44 -7.09 15.50
C ASP A 36 1.04 -5.69 15.74
N LYS A 37 1.81 -5.19 14.76
CA LYS A 37 2.51 -3.89 14.84
C LYS A 37 1.77 -2.80 14.09
N THR A 38 1.89 -1.59 14.60
CA THR A 38 1.31 -0.38 14.01
C THR A 38 2.15 0.10 12.83
N ILE A 39 1.49 0.80 11.91
CA ILE A 39 2.17 1.47 10.81
C ILE A 39 2.90 2.69 11.38
N VAL A 40 4.18 2.79 11.08
CA VAL A 40 5.04 3.93 11.38
C VAL A 40 4.94 4.92 10.22
N GLY A 41 3.77 5.56 10.10
CA GLY A 41 3.43 6.45 9.00
C GLY A 41 2.22 7.31 9.30
N VAL A 42 2.11 8.45 8.61
CA VAL A 42 0.99 9.39 8.74
C VAL A 42 0.12 9.45 7.48
N LYS A 43 0.63 8.98 6.34
CA LYS A 43 -0.11 8.98 5.08
C LYS A 43 0.24 7.72 4.30
N ALA A 44 -0.76 7.10 3.68
CA ALA A 44 -0.56 6.09 2.66
C ALA A 44 -1.06 6.58 1.30
N ARG A 45 -0.46 6.06 0.24
CA ARG A 45 -0.88 6.28 -1.14
C ARG A 45 -0.87 4.96 -1.88
N ILE A 46 -1.88 4.77 -2.71
CA ILE A 46 -1.98 3.67 -3.66
C ILE A 46 -2.14 4.25 -5.06
N LYS A 47 -1.45 3.66 -6.04
CA LYS A 47 -1.63 3.97 -7.46
C LYS A 47 -1.72 2.70 -8.27
N ILE A 48 -2.80 2.53 -9.02
CA ILE A 48 -3.08 1.35 -9.83
C ILE A 48 -4.03 1.70 -10.97
N ALA A 49 -3.83 1.14 -12.16
CA ALA A 49 -4.69 1.38 -13.33
C ALA A 49 -4.88 2.87 -13.69
N GLY A 50 -3.88 3.72 -13.39
CA GLY A 50 -3.96 5.17 -13.58
C GLY A 50 -4.75 5.91 -12.49
N LEU A 51 -5.39 5.19 -11.57
CA LEU A 51 -6.02 5.75 -10.38
C LEU A 51 -4.97 6.00 -9.30
N GLU A 52 -5.21 7.02 -8.49
CA GLU A 52 -4.36 7.40 -7.38
C GLU A 52 -5.22 7.87 -6.23
N GLU A 53 -5.04 7.25 -5.07
CA GLU A 53 -5.75 7.60 -3.84
C GLU A 53 -4.76 7.73 -2.69
N GLU A 54 -5.04 8.68 -1.80
CA GLU A 54 -4.26 8.93 -0.58
C GLU A 54 -5.18 8.93 0.64
N ALA A 55 -4.68 8.39 1.74
CA ALA A 55 -5.42 8.36 2.99
C ALA A 55 -4.50 8.63 4.18
N VAL A 56 -5.04 9.34 5.17
CA VAL A 56 -4.34 9.65 6.43
C VAL A 56 -4.33 8.40 7.30
N ILE A 57 -3.15 8.02 7.77
CA ILE A 57 -2.96 6.94 8.73
C ILE A 57 -3.12 7.55 10.13
N LYS A 58 -4.11 7.07 10.89
CA LYS A 58 -4.28 7.48 12.29
C LYS A 58 -3.21 6.82 13.15
N ASP A 59 -2.79 7.51 14.21
CA ASP A 59 -1.84 6.93 15.14
C ASP A 59 -2.40 5.64 15.75
N GLY A 60 -1.56 4.61 15.84
CA GLY A 60 -1.99 3.28 16.28
C GLY A 60 -2.67 2.41 15.21
N SER A 61 -2.89 2.90 13.98
CA SER A 61 -3.43 2.08 12.90
C SER A 61 -2.47 0.95 12.51
N LYS A 62 -2.99 -0.28 12.40
CA LYS A 62 -2.24 -1.45 11.91
C LYS A 62 -2.38 -1.67 10.41
N GLU A 63 -3.42 -1.09 9.83
CA GLU A 63 -3.78 -1.21 8.42
C GLU A 63 -4.48 0.04 7.91
N ILE A 64 -4.54 0.18 6.59
CA ILE A 64 -5.32 1.21 5.91
C ILE A 64 -5.97 0.63 4.66
N ASN A 65 -7.24 0.96 4.47
CA ASN A 65 -8.08 0.38 3.43
C ASN A 65 -8.37 1.41 2.34
N PHE A 66 -8.31 0.98 1.08
CA PHE A 66 -8.71 1.75 -0.09
C PHE A 66 -9.75 0.96 -0.88
N THR A 67 -10.81 1.61 -1.32
CA THR A 67 -11.81 0.99 -2.20
C THR A 67 -11.69 1.63 -3.57
N LEU A 68 -11.37 0.82 -4.59
CA LEU A 68 -11.08 1.28 -5.94
C LEU A 68 -11.89 0.48 -6.95
N THR A 69 -12.45 1.16 -7.95
CA THR A 69 -13.07 0.50 -9.11
C THR A 69 -12.02 0.34 -10.21
N LEU A 70 -11.68 -0.90 -10.57
CA LEU A 70 -10.63 -1.21 -11.53
C LEU A 70 -11.19 -1.75 -12.85
N PRO A 71 -10.64 -1.33 -14.00
CA PRO A 71 -10.85 -2.03 -15.27
C PRO A 71 -10.07 -3.36 -15.28
N SER A 72 -10.46 -4.28 -16.16
CA SER A 72 -9.64 -5.46 -16.44
C SER A 72 -8.43 -5.10 -17.28
N GLY A 73 -7.28 -5.73 -17.00
CA GLY A 73 -6.06 -5.56 -17.77
C GLY A 73 -4.80 -5.61 -16.93
N ILE A 74 -3.66 -5.58 -17.62
CA ILE A 74 -2.34 -5.50 -16.99
C ILE A 74 -2.12 -4.08 -16.50
N THR A 75 -1.65 -3.94 -15.26
CA THR A 75 -1.34 -2.66 -14.67
C THR A 75 -0.24 -2.76 -13.62
N GLU A 76 0.25 -1.60 -13.18
CA GLU A 76 1.23 -1.46 -12.13
C GLU A 76 0.54 -1.06 -10.83
N LEU A 77 0.77 -1.81 -9.77
CA LEU A 77 0.37 -1.47 -8.42
C LEU A 77 1.56 -0.86 -7.68
N TRP A 78 1.39 0.40 -7.30
CA TRP A 78 2.32 1.18 -6.50
C TRP A 78 1.73 1.45 -5.13
N THR A 79 2.51 1.23 -4.08
CA THR A 79 2.11 1.47 -2.70
C THR A 79 3.18 2.27 -1.97
N TYR A 80 2.73 3.25 -1.19
CA TYR A 80 3.61 4.13 -0.43
C TYR A 80 3.04 4.38 0.95
N ILE A 81 3.93 4.43 1.94
CA ILE A 81 3.67 4.86 3.31
C ILE A 81 4.68 5.98 3.60
N TYR A 82 4.16 7.15 3.95
CA TYR A 82 4.94 8.34 4.29
C TYR A 82 4.99 8.50 5.81
N ASN A 83 6.18 8.71 6.35
CA ASN A 83 6.34 9.06 7.75
C ASN A 83 6.20 10.59 7.99
N GLN A 84 6.24 11.02 9.26
CA GLN A 84 6.13 12.43 9.64
C GLN A 84 7.22 13.33 9.02
N GLN A 85 8.36 12.76 8.64
CA GLN A 85 9.48 13.48 8.04
C GLN A 85 9.39 13.50 6.50
N GLY A 86 8.29 13.01 5.92
CA GLY A 86 8.08 12.91 4.48
C GLY A 86 8.90 11.81 3.80
N GLN A 87 9.57 10.96 4.57
CA GLN A 87 10.30 9.82 4.02
C GLN A 87 9.32 8.74 3.58
N VAL A 88 9.60 8.14 2.43
CA VAL A 88 8.77 7.14 1.79
C VAL A 88 9.32 5.75 2.06
N GLY A 89 8.46 4.86 2.54
CA GLY A 89 8.63 3.42 2.48
C GLY A 89 7.53 2.77 1.66
N GLY A 90 7.78 1.59 1.09
CA GLY A 90 6.70 0.80 0.48
C GLY A 90 5.76 0.24 1.53
N ALA A 91 4.51 -0.01 1.15
CA ALA A 91 3.69 -0.95 1.91
C ALA A 91 4.20 -2.36 1.60
N TYR A 92 4.73 -3.05 2.60
CA TYR A 92 5.35 -4.36 2.41
C TYR A 92 4.31 -5.47 2.24
N PHE A 93 3.08 -5.25 2.71
CA PHE A 93 2.00 -6.22 2.64
C PHE A 93 0.76 -5.54 2.07
N THR A 94 0.14 -6.19 1.09
CA THR A 94 -1.10 -5.73 0.48
C THR A 94 -2.03 -6.91 0.27
N GLU A 95 -3.21 -6.82 0.86
CA GLU A 95 -4.32 -7.75 0.59
C GLU A 95 -5.28 -7.09 -0.39
N VAL A 96 -5.88 -7.91 -1.26
CA VAL A 96 -6.83 -7.47 -2.26
C VAL A 96 -8.05 -8.36 -2.18
N GLU A 97 -9.21 -7.74 -1.99
CA GLU A 97 -10.50 -8.43 -1.95
C GLU A 97 -11.41 -7.82 -3.00
N LYS A 98 -12.11 -8.67 -3.75
CA LYS A 98 -13.17 -8.22 -4.64
C LYS A 98 -14.44 -8.02 -3.82
N LEU A 99 -15.10 -6.87 -3.99
CA LEU A 99 -16.39 -6.56 -3.36
C LEU A 99 -17.57 -7.04 -4.24
#